data_AF-A0A8I0P4Z6-F1
#
_entry.id   AF-A0A8I0P4Z6-F1
#
_cell.length_a   1.000
_cell.length_b   1.000
_cell.length_c   1.000
_cell.angle_alpha   90.00
_cell.angle_beta   90.00
_cell.angle_gamma   90.00
#
_symmetry.space_group_name_H-M   'P 1'
#
loop_
_entity.id
_entity.type
_entity.pdbx_description
1 polymer ?
#
loop_
_entity_poly.entity_id
_entity_poly.type
_entity_poly.pdbx_seq_one_letter_code
_entity_poly.pdbx_strand_id
1 'polypeptide(L)'
;MTLGSVHGLTSPRPADWRATAPCKDDADAMFPSSKGAEIEHAKSFCRRCPAIERCRDWAIDTREIYGVWGGLTEDERWEIFRQTPQPHRAAQPPGPRVPPPDSLGELFARHANPSTGGHLMWIGAKTPIYQGRQFTPGQVAFIADRGRNPQGLVQRTCEVRGCVQPAHLEDDTERQRCGTRPGYNRHRRNGEAPCADCRQANADADNRLRRTGTTKVAV
;
A
#
# COMPACT_ATOMS: atom_id res chain seq x y z
N MET A 1 34.08 23.11 26.26
CA MET A 1 33.16 22.65 25.20
C MET A 1 32.91 21.16 25.44
N THR A 2 31.82 20.81 26.11
CA THR A 2 31.48 19.41 26.43
C THR A 2 30.39 18.93 25.47
N LEU A 3 30.69 17.84 24.76
CA LEU A 3 29.81 17.13 23.85
C LEU A 3 28.71 16.41 24.65
N GLY A 4 27.45 16.77 24.43
CA GLY A 4 26.28 16.07 24.97
C GLY A 4 25.85 14.94 24.05
N SER A 5 26.05 13.71 24.51
CA SER A 5 25.59 12.47 23.87
C SER A 5 24.07 12.35 23.90
N VAL A 6 23.45 12.10 22.75
CA VAL A 6 22.01 11.81 22.61
C VAL A 6 21.75 10.32 22.83
N HIS A 7 21.60 9.90 24.09
CA HIS A 7 20.98 8.60 24.38
C HIS A 7 19.46 8.72 24.27
N GLY A 8 18.91 7.90 23.38
CA GLY A 8 17.50 7.85 23.02
C GLY A 8 16.58 7.66 24.22
N LEU A 9 15.50 8.45 24.22
CA LEU A 9 14.36 8.24 25.10
C LEU A 9 13.54 7.05 24.58
N THR A 10 13.93 5.84 24.97
CA THR A 10 12.99 4.71 25.01
C THR A 10 12.00 5.00 26.13
N SER A 11 10.90 5.68 25.79
CA SER A 11 9.79 5.84 26.73
C SER A 11 9.27 4.45 27.08
N PRO A 12 9.23 4.04 28.37
CA PRO A 12 8.68 2.74 28.74
C PRO A 12 7.20 2.72 28.33
N ARG A 13 6.79 1.70 27.55
CA ARG A 13 5.37 1.46 27.30
C ARG A 13 4.66 1.39 28.65
N PRO A 14 3.54 2.12 28.86
CA PRO A 14 2.80 2.01 30.12
C PRO A 14 2.48 0.54 30.35
N ALA A 15 2.76 0.06 31.57
CA ALA A 15 2.53 -1.34 31.95
C ALA A 15 1.15 -1.79 31.49
N ASP A 16 1.07 -2.97 30.87
CA ASP A 16 -0.21 -3.54 30.42
C ASP A 16 -1.09 -3.71 31.65
N TRP A 17 -2.17 -2.92 31.71
CA TRP A 17 -3.09 -2.87 32.84
C TRP A 17 -3.80 -4.21 33.09
N ARG A 18 -3.76 -5.12 32.10
CA ARG A 18 -4.24 -6.50 32.24
C ARG A 18 -3.32 -7.39 33.07
N ALA A 19 -2.03 -7.07 33.14
CA ALA A 19 -1.02 -7.93 33.77
C ALA A 19 -1.26 -8.16 35.27
N THR A 20 -1.97 -7.23 35.93
CA THR A 20 -2.30 -7.27 37.36
C THR A 20 -3.79 -7.47 37.62
N ALA A 21 -4.59 -7.81 36.61
CA ALA A 21 -6.03 -8.00 36.77
C ALA A 21 -6.33 -9.33 37.48
N PRO A 22 -7.14 -9.35 38.56
CA PRO A 22 -7.45 -10.57 39.32
C PRO A 22 -8.11 -11.69 38.50
N CYS A 23 -8.84 -11.33 37.43
CA CYS A 23 -9.49 -12.30 36.55
C CYS A 23 -8.50 -13.07 35.65
N LYS A 24 -7.23 -12.68 35.59
CA LYS A 24 -6.24 -13.39 34.75
C LYS A 24 -5.98 -14.82 35.24
N ASP A 25 -6.18 -15.05 36.54
CA ASP A 25 -5.91 -16.33 37.19
C ASP A 25 -7.05 -17.34 36.95
N ASP A 26 -8.17 -16.88 36.38
CA ASP A 26 -9.32 -17.69 35.96
C ASP A 26 -9.96 -17.07 34.70
N ALA A 27 -9.26 -17.22 33.56
CA ALA A 27 -9.66 -16.60 32.30
C ALA A 27 -10.96 -17.22 31.73
N ASP A 28 -11.18 -18.53 31.94
CA ASP A 28 -12.35 -19.24 31.42
C ASP A 28 -13.64 -18.75 32.12
N ALA A 29 -13.57 -18.39 33.40
CA ALA A 29 -14.70 -17.79 34.11
C ALA A 29 -15.19 -16.48 33.46
N MET A 30 -14.37 -15.80 32.65
CA MET A 30 -14.76 -14.58 31.94
C MET A 30 -15.60 -14.84 30.69
N PHE A 31 -15.76 -16.09 30.27
CA PHE A 31 -16.57 -16.50 29.10
C PHE A 31 -17.70 -17.46 29.50
N PRO A 32 -18.68 -16.99 30.31
CA PRO A 32 -19.74 -17.84 30.84
C PRO A 32 -20.64 -18.38 29.73
N SER A 33 -21.10 -19.63 29.88
CA SER A 33 -21.95 -20.32 28.89
C SER A 33 -23.44 -20.07 29.11
N SER A 34 -23.83 -19.60 30.30
CA SER A 34 -25.23 -19.46 30.72
C SER A 34 -25.54 -18.12 31.42
N LYS A 35 -26.83 -17.75 31.49
CA LYS A 35 -27.28 -16.55 32.23
C LYS A 35 -27.50 -16.88 33.72
N GLY A 36 -26.93 -16.06 34.61
CA GLY A 36 -27.16 -16.13 36.06
C GLY A 36 -25.88 -16.25 36.90
N ALA A 37 -25.64 -17.44 37.46
CA ALA A 37 -24.57 -17.66 38.44
C ALA A 37 -23.15 -17.51 37.87
N GLU A 38 -22.91 -17.99 36.64
CA GLU A 38 -21.60 -17.87 35.98
C GLU A 38 -21.28 -16.40 35.65
N ILE A 39 -22.28 -15.63 35.21
CA ILE A 39 -22.13 -14.18 34.99
C ILE A 39 -21.83 -13.47 36.31
N GLU A 40 -22.52 -13.81 37.40
CA GLU A 40 -22.24 -13.21 38.71
C GLU A 40 -20.88 -13.59 39.26
N HIS A 41 -20.41 -14.81 38.98
CA HIS A 41 -19.07 -15.25 39.30
C HIS A 41 -18.02 -14.43 38.54
N ALA A 42 -18.17 -14.27 37.22
CA ALA A 42 -17.31 -13.43 36.39
C ALA A 42 -17.30 -11.96 36.86
N LYS A 43 -18.48 -11.40 37.15
CA LYS A 43 -18.62 -10.03 37.67
C LYS A 43 -17.97 -9.88 39.06
N SER A 44 -17.86 -10.95 39.85
CA SER A 44 -17.22 -10.90 41.16
C SER A 44 -15.73 -10.54 41.11
N PHE A 45 -15.01 -11.02 40.10
CA PHE A 45 -13.62 -10.63 39.85
C PHE A 45 -13.51 -9.15 39.49
N CYS A 46 -14.47 -8.65 38.71
CA CYS A 46 -14.51 -7.26 38.27
C CYS A 46 -14.73 -6.30 39.45
N ARG A 47 -15.59 -6.64 40.43
CA ARG A 47 -15.97 -5.78 41.57
C ARG A 47 -14.79 -5.28 42.42
N ARG A 48 -13.65 -5.98 42.42
CA ARG A 48 -12.44 -5.61 43.18
C ARG A 48 -11.25 -5.28 42.26
N CYS A 49 -11.46 -5.23 40.95
CA CYS A 49 -10.39 -5.04 39.99
C CYS A 49 -10.04 -3.55 39.87
N PRO A 50 -8.77 -3.14 40.15
CA PRO A 50 -8.36 -1.74 40.02
C PRO A 50 -8.38 -1.23 38.57
N ALA A 51 -8.45 -2.13 37.58
CA ALA A 51 -8.50 -1.80 36.17
C ALA A 51 -9.92 -1.84 35.58
N ILE A 52 -10.98 -1.92 36.40
CA ILE A 52 -12.36 -2.13 35.93
C ILE A 52 -12.81 -1.07 34.90
N GLU A 53 -12.52 0.22 35.14
CA GLU A 53 -12.90 1.32 34.24
C GLU A 53 -12.15 1.21 32.91
N ARG A 54 -10.82 1.11 32.96
CA ARG A 54 -9.98 0.96 31.75
C ARG A 54 -10.31 -0.29 30.94
N CYS A 55 -10.69 -1.38 31.61
CA CYS A 55 -11.13 -2.62 30.99
C CYS A 55 -12.46 -2.46 30.28
N ARG A 56 -13.41 -1.77 30.92
CA ARG A 56 -14.71 -1.43 30.35
C ARG A 56 -14.57 -0.56 29.10
N ASP A 57 -13.81 0.52 29.20
CA ASP A 57 -13.62 1.48 28.11
C ASP A 57 -12.97 0.80 26.91
N TRP A 58 -11.91 0.02 27.15
CA TRP A 58 -11.25 -0.73 26.08
C TRP A 58 -12.21 -1.71 25.39
N ALA A 59 -12.98 -2.49 26.15
CA ALA A 59 -13.88 -3.49 25.58
C ALA A 59 -15.04 -2.87 24.78
N ILE A 60 -15.50 -1.67 25.17
CA ILE A 60 -16.50 -0.90 24.42
C ILE A 60 -15.87 -0.34 23.14
N ASP A 61 -14.69 0.28 23.23
CA ASP A 61 -13.99 0.90 22.11
C ASP A 61 -13.57 -0.11 21.02
N THR A 62 -13.05 -1.26 21.43
CA THR A 62 -12.64 -2.32 20.49
C THR A 62 -13.78 -3.21 20.06
N ARG A 63 -15.00 -3.00 20.59
CA ARG A 63 -16.19 -3.81 20.32
C ARG A 63 -15.94 -5.29 20.58
N GLU A 64 -15.38 -5.60 21.74
CA GLU A 64 -15.14 -6.99 22.11
C GLU A 64 -16.49 -7.72 22.25
N ILE A 65 -16.64 -8.78 21.46
CA ILE A 65 -17.94 -9.41 21.19
C ILE A 65 -18.26 -10.57 22.13
N TYR A 66 -17.29 -11.05 22.90
CA TYR A 66 -17.48 -12.18 23.81
C TYR A 66 -17.11 -11.89 25.26
N GLY A 67 -17.78 -12.57 26.19
CA GLY A 67 -17.42 -12.62 27.60
C GLY A 67 -17.76 -11.38 28.42
N VAL A 68 -17.37 -11.41 29.70
CA VAL A 68 -17.57 -10.33 30.67
C VAL A 68 -16.32 -9.44 30.71
N TRP A 69 -16.49 -8.14 30.52
CA TRP A 69 -15.40 -7.15 30.51
C TRP A 69 -15.77 -5.94 31.35
N GLY A 70 -14.89 -5.52 32.25
CA GLY A 70 -15.14 -4.33 33.09
C GLY A 70 -16.43 -4.40 33.91
N GLY A 71 -16.85 -5.62 34.26
CA GLY A 71 -18.11 -5.91 34.97
C GLY A 71 -19.37 -5.93 34.10
N LEU A 72 -19.23 -5.90 32.77
CA LEU A 72 -20.33 -5.89 31.82
C LEU A 72 -20.37 -7.15 30.97
N THR A 73 -21.57 -7.70 30.76
CA THR A 73 -21.82 -8.74 29.76
C THR A 73 -21.78 -8.17 28.34
N GLU A 74 -21.81 -9.06 27.34
CA GLU A 74 -21.94 -8.71 25.92
C GLU A 74 -23.19 -7.85 25.68
N ASP A 75 -24.35 -8.30 26.17
CA ASP A 75 -25.64 -7.61 26.05
C ASP A 75 -25.60 -6.20 26.69
N GLU A 76 -24.98 -6.08 27.87
CA GLU A 76 -24.84 -4.80 28.59
C GLU A 76 -23.90 -3.83 27.86
N ARG A 77 -22.77 -4.33 27.32
CA ARG A 77 -21.88 -3.51 26.47
C ARG A 77 -22.57 -3.06 25.20
N TRP A 78 -23.39 -3.93 24.59
CA TRP A 78 -24.13 -3.62 23.38
C TRP A 78 -25.21 -2.56 23.60
N GLU A 79 -25.86 -2.56 24.77
CA GLU A 79 -26.81 -1.52 25.15
C GLU A 79 -26.12 -0.16 25.36
N ILE A 80 -24.96 -0.15 26.05
CA ILE A 80 -24.15 1.07 26.20
C ILE A 80 -23.68 1.58 24.85
N PHE A 81 -23.23 0.69 23.95
CA PHE A 81 -22.83 1.06 22.59
C PHE A 81 -23.98 1.68 21.78
N ARG A 82 -25.22 1.19 21.96
CA ARG A 82 -26.41 1.71 21.28
C ARG A 82 -26.89 3.06 21.84
N GLN A 83 -26.75 3.27 23.14
CA GLN A 83 -27.20 4.49 23.83
C GLN A 83 -26.15 5.61 23.82
N THR A 84 -24.88 5.27 23.73
CA THR A 84 -23.82 6.25 23.50
C THR A 84 -24.00 6.76 22.06
N PRO A 85 -24.26 8.07 21.83
CA PRO A 85 -24.19 8.61 20.49
C PRO A 85 -22.80 8.27 19.99
N GLN A 86 -22.70 7.37 19.00
CA GLN A 86 -21.40 7.06 18.44
C GLN A 86 -20.78 8.42 18.07
N PRO A 87 -19.64 8.81 18.66
CA PRO A 87 -18.75 9.65 17.90
C PRO A 87 -18.41 8.70 16.74
N HIS A 88 -19.09 8.89 15.61
CA HIS A 88 -19.00 8.08 14.42
C HIS A 88 -17.57 8.26 13.90
N ARG A 89 -16.61 7.62 14.57
CA ARG A 89 -15.27 8.15 14.76
C ARG A 89 -15.39 9.57 15.36
N ALA A 90 -15.00 9.77 16.62
CA ALA A 90 -14.13 10.93 16.83
C ALA A 90 -13.01 10.64 15.85
N ALA A 91 -12.98 11.37 14.74
CA ALA A 91 -11.91 11.26 13.77
C ALA A 91 -10.65 11.11 14.60
N GLN A 92 -9.82 10.09 14.35
CA GLN A 92 -8.40 10.33 14.54
C GLN A 92 -8.20 11.74 13.99
N PRO A 93 -7.81 12.75 14.80
CA PRO A 93 -7.72 14.12 14.32
C PRO A 93 -7.03 13.99 12.99
N PRO A 94 -7.66 14.42 11.86
CA PRO A 94 -7.26 13.95 10.55
C PRO A 94 -5.76 14.02 10.52
N GLY A 95 -5.11 12.83 10.49
CA GLY A 95 -3.66 12.77 10.49
C GLY A 95 -3.22 13.78 9.46
N PRO A 96 -2.25 14.66 9.79
CA PRO A 96 -2.08 15.97 9.16
C PRO A 96 -2.48 15.88 7.70
N ARG A 97 -3.55 16.58 7.30
CA ARG A 97 -4.13 16.45 5.95
C ARG A 97 -3.00 16.65 4.97
N VAL A 98 -2.45 15.55 4.45
CA VAL A 98 -1.39 15.63 3.46
C VAL A 98 -2.10 16.19 2.24
N PRO A 99 -1.72 17.39 1.77
CA PRO A 99 -2.37 17.96 0.60
C PRO A 99 -2.29 16.94 -0.53
N PRO A 100 -3.31 16.86 -1.41
CA PRO A 100 -3.18 16.04 -2.60
C PRO A 100 -1.88 16.44 -3.33
N PRO A 101 -1.18 15.48 -3.95
CA PRO A 101 0.04 15.82 -4.66
C PRO A 101 -0.27 16.87 -5.74
N ASP A 102 0.62 17.84 -5.90
CA ASP A 102 0.49 18.94 -6.86
C ASP A 102 0.88 18.54 -8.29
N SER A 103 1.47 17.36 -8.44
CA SER A 103 2.03 16.84 -9.67
C SER A 103 2.15 15.31 -9.63
N LEU A 104 2.28 14.70 -10.81
CA LEU A 104 2.65 13.28 -10.90
C LEU A 104 4.06 13.01 -10.35
N GLY A 105 4.96 14.00 -10.42
CA GLY A 105 6.30 13.93 -9.82
C GLY A 105 6.25 13.83 -8.30
N GLU A 106 5.44 14.66 -7.66
CA GLU A 106 5.23 14.58 -6.21
C GLU A 106 4.50 13.28 -5.82
N LEU A 107 3.49 12.88 -6.60
CA LEU A 107 2.81 11.61 -6.38
C LEU A 107 3.78 10.42 -6.47
N PHE A 108 4.73 10.45 -7.41
CA PHE A 108 5.79 9.46 -7.52
C PHE A 108 6.73 9.47 -6.31
N ALA A 109 7.26 10.64 -5.94
CA ALA A 109 8.19 10.78 -4.81
C ALA A 109 7.60 10.29 -3.48
N ARG A 110 6.29 10.47 -3.26
CA ARG A 110 5.59 10.00 -2.06
C ARG A 110 5.42 8.47 -1.98
N HIS A 111 5.51 7.76 -3.10
CA HIS A 111 5.13 6.34 -3.18
C HIS A 111 6.18 5.42 -3.80
N ALA A 112 7.30 5.96 -4.30
CA ALA A 112 8.40 5.19 -4.84
C ALA A 112 9.48 5.01 -3.77
N ASN A 113 9.63 3.78 -3.28
CA ASN A 113 10.63 3.46 -2.26
C ASN A 113 11.82 2.72 -2.87
N PRO A 114 13.06 3.03 -2.44
CA PRO A 114 14.23 2.22 -2.77
C PRO A 114 14.04 0.75 -2.42
N SER A 115 14.54 -0.09 -3.33
CA SER A 115 14.65 -1.53 -3.18
C SER A 115 16.06 -1.96 -3.60
N THR A 116 16.39 -3.22 -3.37
CA THR A 116 17.71 -3.80 -3.65
C THR A 116 18.11 -3.60 -5.11
N GLY A 117 19.41 -3.47 -5.38
CA GLY A 117 19.93 -3.46 -6.76
C GLY A 117 19.59 -2.22 -7.59
N GLY A 118 19.30 -1.09 -6.96
CA GLY A 118 18.98 0.16 -7.67
C GLY A 118 17.55 0.19 -8.24
N HIS A 119 16.65 -0.63 -7.69
CA HIS A 119 15.24 -0.65 -8.06
C HIS A 119 14.42 0.30 -7.19
N LEU A 120 13.29 0.78 -7.73
CA LEU A 120 12.25 1.48 -6.97
C LEU A 120 10.97 0.66 -7.01
N MET A 121 10.31 0.54 -5.87
CA MET A 121 9.05 -0.21 -5.72
C MET A 121 7.92 0.73 -5.32
N TRP A 122 6.76 0.53 -5.94
CA TRP A 122 5.57 1.32 -5.66
C TRP A 122 4.84 0.81 -4.41
N ILE A 123 4.65 1.68 -3.42
CA ILE A 123 3.93 1.39 -2.17
C ILE A 123 2.54 2.04 -2.08
N GLY A 124 2.11 2.76 -3.12
CA GLY A 124 0.80 3.40 -3.20
C GLY A 124 -0.32 2.49 -3.72
N ALA A 125 -1.46 3.10 -4.04
CA ALA A 125 -2.58 2.40 -4.68
C ALA A 125 -2.13 1.74 -6.01
N LYS A 126 -2.70 0.57 -6.35
CA LYS A 126 -2.40 -0.13 -7.61
C LYS A 126 -2.75 0.68 -8.86
N THR A 127 -3.77 1.53 -8.73
CA THR A 127 -4.26 2.43 -9.78
C THR A 127 -4.34 3.84 -9.18
N PRO A 128 -3.21 4.56 -9.08
CA PRO A 128 -3.22 5.93 -8.60
C PRO A 128 -4.13 6.83 -9.46
N ILE A 129 -4.80 7.76 -8.79
CA ILE A 129 -5.64 8.78 -9.42
C ILE A 129 -4.99 10.13 -9.20
N TYR A 130 -4.82 10.90 -10.27
CA TYR A 130 -4.33 12.26 -10.22
C TYR A 130 -5.18 13.13 -11.15
N GLN A 131 -5.69 14.25 -10.63
CA GLN A 131 -6.61 15.15 -11.34
C GLN A 131 -7.77 14.43 -12.04
N GLY A 132 -8.37 13.44 -11.36
CA GLY A 132 -9.50 12.66 -11.88
C GLY A 132 -9.14 11.58 -12.91
N ARG A 133 -7.86 11.48 -13.31
CA ARG A 133 -7.40 10.47 -14.27
C ARG A 133 -6.66 9.33 -13.55
N GLN A 134 -6.92 8.10 -13.99
CA GLN A 134 -6.23 6.90 -13.52
C GLN A 134 -4.91 6.69 -14.26
N PHE A 135 -3.91 6.21 -13.52
CA PHE A 135 -2.59 5.87 -14.04
C PHE A 135 -2.16 4.50 -13.51
N THR A 136 -1.22 3.86 -14.20
CA THR A 136 -0.42 2.78 -13.60
C THR A 136 0.79 3.38 -12.87
N PRO A 137 1.36 2.69 -11.86
CA PRO A 137 2.59 3.15 -11.22
C PRO A 137 3.75 3.43 -12.18
N GLY A 138 3.88 2.59 -13.23
CA GLY A 138 4.87 2.81 -14.29
C GLY A 138 4.59 4.07 -15.11
N GLN A 139 3.33 4.40 -15.40
CA GLN A 139 2.98 5.67 -16.06
C GLN A 139 3.31 6.87 -15.20
N VAL A 140 3.03 6.82 -13.89
CA VAL A 140 3.37 7.91 -12.95
C VAL A 140 4.89 8.14 -12.95
N ALA A 141 5.68 7.07 -12.78
CA ALA A 141 7.13 7.14 -12.82
C ALA A 141 7.69 7.67 -14.15
N PHE A 142 7.15 7.17 -15.28
CA PHE A 142 7.56 7.60 -16.61
C PHE A 142 7.29 9.09 -16.84
N ILE A 143 6.10 9.58 -16.47
CA ILE A 143 5.73 10.98 -16.66
C ILE A 143 6.54 11.89 -15.71
N ALA A 144 6.77 11.45 -14.47
CA ALA A 144 7.60 12.16 -13.51
C ALA A 144 9.02 12.38 -14.02
N ASP A 145 9.62 11.39 -14.69
CA ASP A 145 10.97 11.44 -15.21
C ASP A 145 11.08 12.14 -16.57
N ARG A 146 10.20 11.80 -17.52
CA ARG A 146 10.28 12.30 -18.90
C ARG A 146 9.54 13.61 -19.15
N GLY A 147 8.72 14.06 -18.20
CA GLY A 147 7.90 15.26 -18.34
C GLY A 147 6.83 15.18 -19.46
N ARG A 148 6.54 13.97 -19.96
CA ARG A 148 5.60 13.73 -21.07
C ARG A 148 4.79 12.46 -20.84
N ASN A 149 3.61 12.40 -21.47
CA ASN A 149 2.83 11.16 -21.52
C ASN A 149 3.57 10.07 -22.34
N PRO A 150 3.51 8.80 -21.92
CA PRO A 150 4.07 7.70 -22.68
C PRO A 150 3.30 7.49 -23.98
N GLN A 151 4.02 7.14 -25.04
CA GLN A 151 3.45 6.67 -26.29
C GLN A 151 3.28 5.15 -26.20
N GLY A 152 2.03 4.68 -26.19
CA GLY A 152 1.73 3.26 -26.02
C GLY A 152 2.00 2.73 -24.61
N LEU A 153 2.51 1.51 -24.50
CA LEU A 153 2.67 0.81 -23.24
C LEU A 153 4.01 1.18 -22.59
N VAL A 154 3.97 1.57 -21.31
CA VAL A 154 5.18 1.63 -20.48
C VAL A 154 5.58 0.21 -20.09
N GLN A 155 6.78 -0.20 -20.50
CA GLN A 155 7.34 -1.50 -20.17
C GLN A 155 8.62 -1.35 -19.36
N ARG A 156 8.91 -2.37 -18.54
CA ARG A 156 10.16 -2.45 -17.79
C ARG A 156 11.23 -3.10 -18.66
N THR A 157 12.45 -2.59 -18.61
CA THR A 157 13.64 -3.22 -19.20
C THR A 157 14.33 -4.18 -18.22
N CYS A 158 13.95 -4.16 -16.94
CA CYS A 158 14.42 -5.08 -15.92
C CYS A 158 13.42 -6.21 -15.63
N GLU A 159 13.91 -7.32 -15.08
CA GLU A 159 13.10 -8.49 -14.72
C GLU A 159 12.33 -8.32 -13.40
N VAL A 160 12.70 -7.34 -12.56
CA VAL A 160 12.04 -7.11 -11.27
C VAL A 160 10.58 -6.69 -11.46
N ARG A 161 9.68 -7.57 -11.04
CA ARG A 161 8.23 -7.35 -11.11
C ARG A 161 7.84 -6.17 -10.23
N GLY A 162 7.09 -5.23 -10.80
CA GLY A 162 6.62 -4.05 -10.05
C GLY A 162 7.66 -2.95 -9.89
N CYS A 163 8.84 -3.08 -10.49
CA CYS A 163 9.83 -2.01 -10.52
C CYS A 163 9.26 -0.78 -11.26
N VAL A 164 9.41 0.38 -10.63
CA VAL A 164 9.02 1.70 -11.15
C VAL A 164 10.22 2.65 -11.27
N GLN A 165 11.45 2.13 -11.24
CA GLN A 165 12.67 2.91 -11.45
C GLN A 165 12.64 3.52 -12.86
N PRO A 166 12.65 4.86 -13.04
CA PRO A 166 12.48 5.46 -14.37
C PRO A 166 13.54 5.06 -15.39
N ALA A 167 14.79 4.84 -14.97
CA ALA A 167 15.85 4.32 -15.82
C ALA A 167 15.56 2.92 -16.39
N HIS A 168 14.64 2.18 -15.79
CA HIS A 168 14.20 0.86 -16.25
C HIS A 168 12.86 0.91 -16.98
N LEU A 169 12.32 2.09 -17.29
CA LEU A 169 11.04 2.24 -17.97
C LEU A 169 11.23 2.85 -19.35
N GLU A 170 10.59 2.23 -20.34
CA GLU A 170 10.56 2.69 -21.72
C GLU A 170 9.12 2.63 -22.25
N ASP A 171 8.74 3.61 -23.09
CA ASP A 171 7.50 3.56 -23.86
C ASP A 171 7.72 2.93 -25.25
N ASP A 172 6.66 2.82 -26.06
CA ASP A 172 6.77 2.17 -27.37
C ASP A 172 7.75 2.88 -28.30
N THR A 173 7.82 4.23 -28.23
CA THR A 173 8.71 5.02 -29.09
C THR A 173 10.17 4.79 -28.73
N GLU A 174 10.48 4.70 -27.44
CA GLU A 174 11.83 4.42 -26.91
C GLU A 174 12.29 2.99 -27.21
N ARG A 175 11.35 2.02 -27.19
CA ARG A 175 11.64 0.64 -27.58
C ARG A 175 11.83 0.47 -29.08
N GLN A 176 11.10 1.25 -29.90
CA GLN A 176 11.20 1.23 -31.36
C GLN A 176 12.44 1.95 -31.87
N ARG A 177 13.62 1.59 -31.35
CA ARG A 177 14.91 2.12 -31.79
C ARG A 177 15.15 1.81 -33.27
N CYS A 178 15.95 2.66 -33.92
CA CYS A 178 16.35 2.44 -35.31
C CYS A 178 17.05 1.08 -35.48
N GLY A 179 17.02 0.53 -36.69
CA GLY A 179 17.56 -0.81 -36.96
C GLY A 179 16.61 -1.96 -36.66
N THR A 180 15.32 -1.68 -36.46
CA THR A 180 14.29 -2.70 -36.28
C THR A 180 13.13 -2.48 -37.25
N ARG A 181 12.39 -3.53 -37.64
CA ARG A 181 11.17 -3.38 -38.46
C ARG A 181 10.11 -2.49 -37.77
N PRO A 182 9.88 -2.59 -36.44
CA PRO A 182 9.10 -1.60 -35.72
C PRO A 182 9.64 -0.16 -35.85
N GLY A 183 10.96 0.04 -35.80
CA GLY A 183 11.61 1.34 -36.05
C GLY A 183 11.35 1.87 -37.47
N TYR A 184 11.36 1.00 -38.49
CA TYR A 184 10.95 1.36 -39.85
C TYR A 184 9.49 1.83 -39.93
N ASN A 185 8.57 1.08 -39.30
CA ASN A 185 7.15 1.44 -39.26
C ASN A 185 6.91 2.76 -38.50
N ARG A 186 7.74 3.07 -37.49
CA ARG A 186 7.71 4.36 -36.79
C ARG A 186 8.01 5.53 -37.73
N HIS A 187 9.10 5.48 -38.51
CA HIS A 187 9.40 6.53 -39.49
C HIS A 187 8.26 6.72 -40.49
N ARG A 188 7.69 5.61 -40.98
CA ARG A 188 6.52 5.63 -41.88
C ARG A 188 5.30 6.32 -41.26
N ARG A 189 4.99 6.07 -39.98
CA ARG A 189 3.86 6.71 -39.28
C ARG A 189 4.11 8.20 -39.02
N ASN A 190 5.35 8.58 -38.76
CA ASN A 190 5.73 9.98 -38.51
C ASN A 190 5.88 10.81 -39.80
N GLY A 191 5.80 10.19 -40.98
CA GLY A 191 6.07 10.86 -42.26
C GLY A 191 7.56 11.18 -42.49
N GLU A 192 8.45 10.56 -41.74
CA GLU A 192 9.90 10.72 -41.86
C GLU A 192 10.49 9.73 -42.87
N ALA A 193 11.59 10.10 -43.53
CA ALA A 193 12.36 9.15 -44.33
C ALA A 193 13.00 8.09 -43.42
N PRO A 194 12.71 6.78 -43.60
CA PRO A 194 13.31 5.75 -42.75
C PRO A 194 14.83 5.71 -42.91
N CYS A 195 15.59 5.66 -41.81
CA CYS A 195 17.05 5.59 -41.86
C CYS A 195 17.57 4.26 -42.47
N ALA A 196 18.87 4.20 -42.79
CA ALA A 196 19.49 3.05 -43.44
C ALA A 196 19.25 1.74 -42.67
N ASP A 197 19.52 1.74 -41.36
CA ASP A 197 19.38 0.55 -40.52
C ASP A 197 17.93 0.06 -40.47
N CYS A 198 16.96 0.99 -40.38
CA CYS A 198 15.53 0.65 -40.42
C CYS A 198 15.12 0.05 -41.77
N ARG A 199 15.61 0.59 -42.89
CA ARG A 199 15.34 0.03 -44.22
C ARG A 199 15.92 -1.37 -44.36
N GLN A 200 17.16 -1.58 -43.89
CA GLN A 200 17.82 -2.88 -43.90
C GLN A 200 17.04 -3.89 -43.06
N ALA A 201 16.68 -3.54 -41.82
CA ALA A 201 15.91 -4.40 -40.94
C ALA A 201 14.53 -4.77 -41.52
N ASN A 202 13.88 -3.85 -42.24
CA ASN A 202 12.64 -4.18 -42.94
C ASN A 202 12.88 -5.18 -44.08
N ALA A 203 13.90 -4.94 -44.92
CA ALA A 203 14.27 -5.82 -46.02
C ALA A 203 14.63 -7.23 -45.53
N ASP A 204 15.40 -7.33 -44.45
CA ASP A 204 15.77 -8.61 -43.85
C ASP A 204 14.56 -9.39 -43.34
N ALA A 205 13.61 -8.70 -42.72
CA ALA A 205 12.36 -9.32 -42.29
C ALA A 205 11.50 -9.79 -43.47
N ASP A 206 11.43 -9.05 -44.58
CA ASP A 206 10.72 -9.46 -45.80
C ASP A 206 11.42 -10.64 -46.50
N ASN A 207 12.75 -10.64 -46.55
CA ASN A 207 13.55 -11.77 -47.04
C ASN A 207 13.30 -13.02 -46.20
N ARG A 208 13.25 -12.89 -44.86
CA ARG A 208 12.98 -14.00 -43.95
C ARG A 208 11.58 -14.55 -44.14
N LEU A 209 10.57 -13.68 -44.28
CA LEU A 209 9.20 -14.09 -44.54
C LEU A 209 9.11 -14.94 -45.80
N ARG A 210 9.79 -14.52 -46.89
CA ARG A 210 9.85 -15.29 -48.14
C ARG A 210 10.54 -16.65 -47.98
N ARG A 211 11.58 -16.73 -47.17
CA ARG A 211 12.37 -17.97 -47.00
C ARG A 211 11.78 -18.96 -46.01
N THR A 212 11.11 -18.47 -44.97
CA THR A 212 10.76 -19.27 -43.78
C THR A 212 9.27 -19.22 -43.42
N GLY A 213 8.48 -18.37 -44.09
CA GLY A 213 7.08 -18.14 -43.73
C GLY A 213 6.88 -17.26 -42.50
N THR A 214 7.94 -16.73 -41.87
CA THR A 214 7.85 -15.84 -40.71
C THR A 214 8.80 -14.66 -40.78
N THR A 215 8.40 -13.51 -40.21
CA THR A 215 9.27 -12.33 -40.06
C THR A 215 10.12 -12.40 -38.78
N LYS A 216 9.79 -13.29 -37.84
CA LYS A 216 10.49 -13.42 -36.55
C LYS A 216 11.85 -14.07 -36.71
N VAL A 217 12.84 -13.60 -35.95
CA VAL A 217 14.16 -14.26 -35.88
C VAL A 217 13.95 -15.58 -35.12
N ALA A 218 14.54 -16.68 -35.59
CA ALA A 218 14.62 -17.89 -34.78
C ALA A 218 15.49 -17.57 -33.56
N VAL A 219 14.95 -17.84 -32.37
CA VAL A 219 15.66 -17.65 -31.09
C VAL A 219 16.60 -18.82 -30.87
#